data_AF-A0A2N3XR34-F1
#
_entry.id   AF-A0A2N3XR34-F1
#
_cell.length_a   1.000
_cell.length_b   1.000
_cell.length_c   1.000
_cell.angle_alpha   90.00
_cell.angle_beta   90.00
_cell.angle_gamma   90.00
#
_symmetry.space_group_name_H-M   'P 1'
#
loop_
_entity.id
_entity.type
_entity.pdbx_description
1 polymer ?
#
loop_
_entity_poly.entity_id
_entity_poly.type
_entity_poly.pdbx_seq_one_letter_code
_entity_poly.pdbx_strand_id
1 'polypeptide(L)' 'MARGDEVHATVRRIDSTMLALVNHLKRFGVPKGMGTPLNKMRNSVGDLVAKLEMTQRRN' A
#
# COMPACT_ATOMS: atom_id res chain seq x y z
N MET A 1 -4.32 -8.54 22.70
CA MET A 1 -3.95 -8.80 21.28
C MET A 1 -2.58 -8.20 21.09
N ALA A 2 -1.61 -8.96 20.61
CA ALA A 2 -0.24 -8.46 20.51
C ALA A 2 -0.18 -7.38 19.43
N ARG A 3 0.40 -6.22 19.73
CA ARG A 3 0.56 -5.07 18.82
C ARG A 3 1.09 -5.45 17.42
N GLY A 4 1.82 -6.55 17.32
CA GLY A 4 2.29 -7.09 16.05
C GLY A 4 1.19 -7.63 15.12
N ASP A 5 0.13 -8.21 15.67
CA ASP A 5 -0.99 -8.71 14.87
C ASP A 5 -1.78 -7.55 14.23
N GLU A 6 -1.86 -6.41 14.93
CA GLU A 6 -2.51 -5.19 14.43
C GLU A 6 -1.73 -4.56 13.26
N VAL A 7 -0.40 -4.53 13.33
CA VAL A 7 0.45 -4.05 12.22
C VAL A 7 0.29 -4.97 11.01
N HIS A 8 0.34 -6.29 11.20
CA HIS A 8 0.17 -7.24 10.11
C HIS A 8 -1.22 -7.13 9.45
N ALA A 9 -2.28 -7.00 10.24
CA ALA A 9 -3.63 -6.78 9.73
C ALA A 9 -3.76 -5.46 8.95
N THR A 10 -3.09 -4.40 9.42
CA THR A 10 -3.07 -3.10 8.75
C THR A 10 -2.35 -3.18 7.41
N VAL A 11 -1.16 -3.79 7.35
CA VAL A 11 -0.40 -3.99 6.12
C VAL A 11 -1.22 -4.78 5.09
N ARG A 12 -1.83 -5.90 5.50
CA ARG A 12 -2.73 -6.69 4.62
C ARG A 12 -3.86 -5.85 4.02
N ARG A 13 -4.45 -4.97 4.83
CA ARG A 13 -5.55 -4.10 4.37
C ARG A 13 -5.06 -3.09 3.32
N ILE A 14 -3.88 -2.50 3.55
CA ILE A 14 -3.25 -1.59 2.59
C ILE A 14 -2.98 -2.31 1.26
N ASP A 15 -2.38 -3.50 1.30
CA ASP A 15 -2.08 -4.29 0.11
C ASP A 15 -3.34 -4.66 -0.67
N SER A 16 -4.40 -5.09 0.02
CA SER A 16 -5.68 -5.41 -0.63
C SER A 16 -6.30 -4.21 -1.34
N THR A 17 -6.18 -3.02 -0.75
CA THR A 17 -6.71 -1.77 -1.31
C THR A 17 -5.90 -1.34 -2.54
N MET A 18 -4.57 -1.45 -2.47
CA MET A 18 -3.69 -1.17 -3.60
C MET A 18 -3.91 -2.13 -4.76
N LEU A 19 -4.13 -3.41 -4.48
CA LEU A 19 -4.49 -4.40 -5.50
C LEU A 19 -5.81 -4.06 -6.18
N ALA A 20 -6.83 -3.67 -5.40
CA ALA A 20 -8.12 -3.24 -5.94
C ALA A 20 -7.98 -2.02 -6.85
N LEU A 21 -7.17 -1.04 -6.45
CA LEU A 21 -6.86 0.14 -7.27
C LEU A 21 -6.15 -0.26 -8.57
N VAL A 22 -5.12 -1.09 -8.52
CA VAL A 22 -4.40 -1.57 -9.72
C VAL A 22 -5.35 -2.29 -10.68
N ASN A 23 -6.25 -3.12 -10.15
CA ASN A 23 -7.25 -3.81 -10.97
C ASN A 23 -8.24 -2.82 -11.62
N HIS A 24 -8.66 -1.77 -10.91
CA HIS A 24 -9.47 -0.70 -11.49
C HIS A 24 -8.73 0.04 -12.61
N LEU A 25 -7.46 0.40 -12.39
CA LEU A 25 -6.65 1.09 -13.40
C LEU A 25 -6.37 0.22 -14.63
N LYS A 26 -6.20 -1.09 -14.46
CA LYS A 26 -6.09 -2.04 -15.58
C LYS A 26 -7.39 -2.13 -16.37
N ARG A 27 -8.55 -2.10 -15.70
CA ARG A 27 -9.86 -2.24 -16.34
C ARG A 27 -10.31 -0.97 -17.07
N PHE A 28 -10.12 0.19 -16.45
CA PHE A 28 -10.63 1.47 -16.96
C PHE A 28 -9.56 2.33 -17.65
N GLY A 29 -8.30 1.90 -17.58
CA GLY A 29 -7.16 2.69 -18.01
C GLY A 29 -6.73 3.71 -16.96
N VAL A 30 -5.53 4.25 -17.14
CA VAL A 30 -5.00 5.33 -16.32
C VAL A 30 -5.39 6.67 -16.97
N PRO A 31 -6.05 7.59 -16.25
CA PRO A 31 -6.37 8.91 -16.79
C PRO A 31 -5.11 9.66 -17.25
N LYS A 32 -5.24 10.43 -18.34
CA LYS A 32 -4.13 11.25 -18.86
C LYS A 32 -3.61 12.18 -17.77
N GLY A 33 -2.28 12.26 -17.63
CA GLY A 33 -1.62 13.04 -16.58
C GLY A 33 -1.56 12.37 -15.20
N MET A 34 -2.25 11.25 -14.97
CA MET A 34 -2.25 10.56 -13.66
C MET A 34 -1.22 9.45 -13.52
N GLY A 35 -0.53 9.03 -14.58
CA GLY A 35 0.49 7.98 -14.50
C GLY A 35 1.59 8.25 -13.48
N THR A 36 2.19 9.45 -13.52
CA THR A 36 3.25 9.84 -12.58
C THR A 36 2.74 9.97 -11.14
N PRO A 37 1.63 10.70 -10.86
CA PRO A 37 1.04 10.72 -9.52
C PRO A 37 0.72 9.35 -8.93
N LEU A 38 0.13 8.44 -9.72
CA LEU A 38 -0.21 7.10 -9.27
C LEU A 38 1.03 6.25 -8.96
N ASN A 39 2.07 6.35 -9.78
CA ASN A 39 3.35 5.70 -9.50
C ASN A 39 4.02 6.23 -8.22
N LYS A 40 4.00 7.55 -8.00
CA LYS A 40 4.50 8.16 -6.76
C LYS A 40 3.72 7.64 -5.55
N MET A 41 2.39 7.61 -5.63
CA MET A 41 1.54 7.10 -4.57
C MET A 41 1.87 5.63 -4.25
N ARG A 42 2.00 4.76 -5.27
CA ARG A 42 2.38 3.35 -5.07
C ARG A 42 3.71 3.22 -4.32
N ASN A 43 4.71 4.01 -4.69
CA ASN A 43 6.01 3.98 -4.03
C ASN A 43 5.93 4.46 -2.57
N SER A 44 5.23 5.58 -2.31
CA SER A 44 5.04 6.10 -0.96
C SER A 44 4.28 5.13 -0.05
N VAL A 45 3.30 4.40 -0.59
CA VAL A 45 2.61 3.34 0.17
C VAL A 45 3.54 2.17 0.48
N GLY A 46 4.38 1.75 -0.49
CA GLY A 46 5.41 0.73 -0.26
C GLY A 46 6.40 1.14 0.85
N ASP A 47 6.86 2.39 0.84
CA ASP A 47 7.75 2.92 1.87
C ASP A 47 7.07 2.94 3.26
N LEU A 48 5.77 3.26 3.31
CA LEU A 48 4.99 3.23 4.55
C LEU A 48 4.88 1.81 5.11
N VAL A 49 4.53 0.83 4.26
CA VAL A 49 4.46 -0.59 4.65
C VAL A 49 5.80 -1.05 5.20
N ALA A 50 6.90 -0.77 4.49
CA ALA A 50 8.24 -1.14 4.94
C ALA A 50 8.59 -0.51 6.30
N LYS A 51 8.22 0.76 6.54
CA LYS A 51 8.43 1.43 7.84
C LYS A 51 7.60 0.81 8.95
N LEU A 52 6.35 0.43 8.70
CA LEU A 52 5.48 -0.22 9.68
C LEU A 52 6.06 -1.58 10.10
N GLU A 53 6.47 -2.39 9.13
CA GLU A 53 7.10 -3.69 9.41
C GLU A 53 8.44 -3.54 10.13
N MET A 54 9.29 -2.59 9.72
CA MET A 54 10.56 -2.33 10.42
C MET A 54 10.34 -1.85 11.85
N THR A 55 9.34 -1.01 12.09
CA THR A 55 8.98 -0.53 13.44
C THR A 55 8.48 -1.68 14.31
N GLN A 56 7.70 -2.60 13.74
CA GLN A 56 7.27 -3.81 14.45
C GLN A 56 8.44 -4.73 14.80
N ARG A 57 9.42 -4.92 13.90
CA ARG A 57 10.61 -5.77 14.17
C ARG A 57 11.55 -5.20 15.23
N ARG A 58 11.50 -3.89 15.48
CA ARG A 58 12.36 -3.19 16.46
C ARG A 58 11.74 -3.13 17.86
N ASN A 59 10.43 -3.36 17.99
CA ASN A 59 9.72 -3.42 19.27
C ASN A 59 9.48 -4.87 19.69
#